data_AF-A0A914JNY6-F1
#
_entry.id   AF-A0A914JNY6-F1
#
_cell.length_a   1.000
_cell.length_b   1.000
_cell.length_c   1.000
_cell.angle_alpha   90.00
_cell.angle_beta   90.00
_cell.angle_gamma   90.00
#
_symmetry.space_group_name_H-M   'P 1'
#
loop_
_entity.id
_entity.type
_entity.pdbx_description
1 polymer ?
#
loop_
_entity_poly.entity_id
_entity_poly.type
_entity_poly.pdbx_seq_one_letter_code
_entity_poly.pdbx_strand_id
1 'polypeptide(L)'
;MKEAFLYGGRMLSKSCADDMIRAVENMAATGFYASACKLDHLEPDKVAGCFDAHTASLQWAASLFDAWGKPPAGIASSGPFFFMGDYDQCLAVKIPSLYPNNTTKEYGFEPTQYCRADIRAQDPMKDRTIPLTYGICMPQTCHAQDLNAFLDFWVDEALNPVGNLFGKGTVNLTCFKADEIITWDQSDIIFIIILIILASIVCTGTFIDCILHKKRSGRYSFRQVAGFENCDSASVSTYCYLPVEDFFKAIDWKDEPRIKAGKCKSYKGNFMSIMEEELSIAGAPSMALTYKGGHDLKETFKKSSLLTDIITAFSIRKSIDHLLRESGTQIKSFHGIKVLSAVWVIIGHSFLLPIGFIGNPKKLITQIKDSYYSQWIFNSSLAVDSFFLMAGAVLAFSFRRRLISALRDKTRLNRLFGMTRWIIVFFHRIFRLIPAYVMVLGGTSTIFNKIGNGPLWNQKDGVFGSKCETKDWWKHLLFIINYFPTECMPWMWYISLDMQFYL
;
A
#
# COMPACT_ATOMS: atom_id res chain seq x y z
N MET A 1 40.10 -3.24 -31.54
CA MET A 1 39.37 -3.00 -30.28
C MET A 1 39.55 -1.59 -29.72
N LYS A 2 40.77 -1.05 -29.57
CA LYS A 2 40.95 0.37 -29.15
C LYS A 2 40.26 1.39 -30.06
N GLU A 3 40.11 1.10 -31.35
CA GLU A 3 39.35 1.95 -32.30
C GLU A 3 37.82 1.80 -32.18
N ALA A 4 37.30 0.72 -31.59
CA ALA A 4 35.85 0.54 -31.37
C ALA A 4 35.30 1.47 -30.27
N PHE A 5 36.18 2.02 -29.43
CA PHE A 5 35.86 3.02 -28.42
C PHE A 5 36.10 4.46 -28.89
N LEU A 6 36.44 4.63 -30.18
CA LEU A 6 36.61 5.92 -30.87
C LEU A 6 35.49 6.11 -31.90
N TYR A 7 34.22 6.08 -31.47
CA TYR A 7 33.10 6.38 -32.35
C TYR A 7 32.54 7.78 -32.06
N GLY A 8 32.49 8.65 -33.07
CA GLY A 8 31.82 9.96 -32.98
C GLY A 8 32.56 11.10 -32.24
N GLY A 9 33.84 10.94 -31.92
CA GLY A 9 34.66 12.03 -31.33
C GLY A 9 34.41 12.33 -29.84
N ARG A 10 33.73 11.45 -29.11
CA ARG A 10 33.58 11.52 -27.65
C ARG A 10 34.30 10.35 -26.99
N MET A 11 35.28 10.63 -26.14
CA MET A 11 36.08 9.62 -25.43
C MET A 11 35.33 9.14 -24.18
N LEU A 12 35.26 7.82 -24.01
CA LEU A 12 35.12 7.23 -22.67
C LEU A 12 36.29 7.71 -21.80
N SER A 13 36.05 7.92 -20.51
CA SER A 13 37.14 8.04 -19.54
C SER A 13 38.10 6.85 -19.67
N LYS A 14 39.41 7.12 -19.61
CA LYS A 14 40.46 6.10 -19.82
C LYS A 14 40.28 4.89 -18.90
N SER A 15 39.90 5.13 -17.64
CA SER A 15 39.59 4.09 -16.65
C SER A 15 38.41 3.21 -17.06
N CYS A 16 37.28 3.82 -17.46
CA CYS A 16 36.11 3.06 -17.91
C CYS A 16 36.41 2.23 -19.17
N ALA A 17 37.15 2.80 -20.13
CA ALA A 17 37.55 2.09 -21.34
C ALA A 17 38.45 0.88 -21.03
N ASP A 18 39.45 1.05 -20.16
CA ASP A 18 40.38 -0.03 -19.79
C ASP A 18 39.64 -1.17 -19.06
N ASP A 19 38.71 -0.87 -18.16
CA ASP A 19 37.90 -1.89 -17.47
C ASP A 19 36.94 -2.63 -18.41
N MET A 20 36.30 -1.91 -19.34
CA MET A 20 35.40 -2.49 -20.33
C MET A 20 36.15 -3.37 -21.34
N ILE A 21 37.32 -2.94 -21.82
CA ILE A 21 38.17 -3.76 -22.69
C ILE A 21 38.55 -5.07 -21.98
N ARG A 22 38.96 -5.00 -20.71
CA ARG A 22 39.27 -6.20 -19.93
C ARG A 22 38.07 -7.11 -19.77
N ALA A 23 36.88 -6.56 -19.50
CA ALA A 23 35.68 -7.38 -19.40
C ALA A 23 35.45 -8.15 -20.72
N VAL A 24 35.50 -7.46 -21.87
CA VAL A 24 35.31 -8.06 -23.20
C VAL A 24 36.39 -9.12 -23.50
N GLU A 25 37.66 -8.81 -23.25
CA GLU A 25 38.79 -9.74 -23.47
C GLU A 25 38.63 -11.01 -22.61
N ASN A 26 38.26 -10.87 -21.34
CA ASN A 26 38.07 -12.00 -20.44
C ASN A 26 36.82 -12.84 -20.81
N MET A 27 35.75 -12.20 -21.29
CA MET A 27 34.59 -12.92 -21.82
C MET A 27 34.94 -13.70 -23.09
N ALA A 28 35.67 -13.08 -24.03
CA ALA A 28 36.12 -13.73 -25.26
C ALA A 28 37.07 -14.91 -24.95
N ALA A 29 37.99 -14.72 -24.00
CA ALA A 29 38.86 -15.78 -23.50
C ALA A 29 38.06 -16.94 -22.90
N THR A 30 37.03 -16.66 -22.10
CA THR A 30 36.14 -17.69 -21.53
C THR A 30 35.50 -18.54 -22.63
N GLY A 31 34.96 -17.91 -23.68
CA GLY A 31 34.36 -18.62 -24.81
C GLY A 31 35.38 -19.45 -25.61
N PHE A 32 36.59 -18.92 -25.78
CA PHE A 32 37.69 -19.62 -26.43
C PHE A 32 38.14 -20.86 -25.64
N TYR A 33 38.41 -20.72 -24.34
CA TYR A 33 38.80 -21.84 -23.48
C TYR A 33 37.70 -22.89 -23.35
N ALA A 34 36.43 -22.47 -23.25
CA ALA A 34 35.29 -23.40 -23.26
C ALA A 34 35.23 -24.23 -24.54
N SER A 35 35.51 -23.61 -25.68
CA SER A 35 35.54 -24.29 -26.98
C SER A 35 36.77 -25.20 -27.11
N ALA A 36 37.94 -24.74 -26.66
CA ALA A 36 39.19 -25.50 -26.68
C ALA A 36 39.11 -26.74 -25.77
N CYS A 37 38.67 -26.61 -24.52
CA CYS A 37 38.50 -27.74 -23.59
C CYS A 37 37.47 -28.77 -24.09
N LYS A 38 36.55 -28.39 -24.99
CA LYS A 38 35.55 -29.29 -25.60
C LYS A 38 36.05 -29.96 -26.88
N LEU A 39 37.01 -29.35 -27.57
CA LEU A 39 37.64 -29.87 -28.79
C LEU A 39 38.80 -30.83 -28.49
N ASP A 40 39.48 -30.62 -27.36
CA ASP A 40 40.40 -31.61 -26.82
C ASP A 40 39.56 -32.82 -26.37
N HIS A 41 39.77 -34.00 -26.99
CA HIS A 41 39.03 -35.25 -26.76
C HIS A 41 39.23 -35.85 -25.35
N LEU A 42 39.06 -35.03 -24.31
CA LEU A 42 39.20 -35.36 -22.91
C LEU A 42 37.95 -36.12 -22.43
N GLU A 43 38.16 -37.01 -21.47
CA GLU A 43 37.06 -37.65 -20.72
C GLU A 43 36.18 -36.57 -20.05
N PRO A 44 34.87 -36.80 -19.86
CA PRO A 44 33.93 -35.79 -19.35
C PRO A 44 34.40 -35.10 -18.05
N ASP A 45 35.02 -35.87 -17.15
CA ASP A 45 35.51 -35.38 -15.85
C ASP A 45 36.74 -34.46 -15.99
N LYS A 46 37.54 -34.65 -17.04
CA LYS A 46 38.71 -33.81 -17.36
C LYS A 46 38.32 -32.54 -18.12
N VAL A 47 37.24 -32.58 -18.89
CA VAL A 47 36.64 -31.38 -19.51
C VAL A 47 36.13 -30.43 -18.43
N ALA A 48 35.45 -30.97 -17.40
CA ALA A 48 35.02 -30.18 -16.25
C ALA A 48 36.21 -29.53 -15.52
N GLY A 49 37.27 -30.31 -15.23
CA GLY A 49 38.49 -29.76 -14.62
C GLY A 49 39.22 -28.72 -15.47
N CYS A 50 39.27 -28.90 -16.81
CA CYS A 50 39.84 -27.93 -17.75
C CYS A 50 39.05 -26.62 -17.76
N PHE A 51 37.71 -26.75 -17.82
CA PHE A 51 36.80 -25.62 -17.81
C PHE A 51 36.87 -24.86 -16.48
N ASP A 52 36.79 -25.54 -15.34
CA ASP A 52 36.83 -24.92 -14.02
C ASP A 52 38.16 -24.19 -13.77
N ALA A 53 39.29 -24.77 -14.20
CA ALA A 53 40.61 -24.16 -14.05
C ALA A 53 40.76 -22.86 -14.86
N HIS A 54 40.17 -22.77 -16.05
CA HIS A 54 40.30 -21.60 -16.94
C HIS A 54 39.20 -20.55 -16.70
N THR A 55 38.03 -20.97 -16.23
CA THR A 55 36.88 -20.08 -16.04
C THR A 55 36.81 -19.46 -14.64
N ALA A 56 37.42 -20.07 -13.62
CA ALA A 56 37.41 -19.53 -12.26
C ALA A 56 37.96 -18.09 -12.17
N SER A 57 39.00 -17.74 -12.93
CA SER A 57 39.56 -16.36 -12.96
C SER A 57 38.78 -15.40 -13.87
N LEU A 58 37.89 -15.91 -14.73
CA LEU A 58 37.15 -15.15 -15.73
C LEU A 58 35.65 -15.04 -15.40
N GLN A 59 35.20 -15.73 -14.36
CA GLN A 59 33.79 -15.84 -13.97
C GLN A 59 33.16 -14.46 -13.69
N TRP A 60 33.93 -13.50 -13.16
CA TRP A 60 33.43 -12.13 -12.94
C TRP A 60 33.02 -11.45 -14.24
N ALA A 61 33.74 -11.68 -15.35
CA ALA A 61 33.45 -11.08 -16.64
C ALA A 61 32.22 -11.73 -17.27
N ALA A 62 32.11 -13.06 -17.18
CA ALA A 62 30.91 -13.78 -17.60
C ALA A 62 29.67 -13.30 -16.81
N SER A 63 29.76 -13.22 -15.48
CA SER A 63 28.68 -12.72 -14.61
C SER A 63 28.32 -11.25 -14.89
N LEU A 64 29.30 -10.42 -15.27
CA LEU A 64 29.06 -9.01 -15.63
C LEU A 64 28.15 -8.91 -16.86
N PHE A 65 28.49 -9.62 -17.96
CA PHE A 65 27.69 -9.59 -19.19
C PHE A 65 26.41 -10.42 -19.10
N ASP A 66 26.40 -11.46 -18.27
CA ASP A 66 25.19 -12.24 -18.01
C ASP A 66 24.10 -11.39 -17.36
N ALA A 67 24.50 -10.46 -16.47
CA ALA A 67 23.62 -9.51 -15.80
C ALA A 67 23.06 -8.42 -16.74
N TRP A 68 23.54 -8.29 -17.99
CA TRP A 68 23.01 -7.30 -18.94
C TRP A 68 21.61 -7.68 -19.44
N GLY A 69 20.85 -6.67 -19.83
CA GLY A 69 19.60 -6.86 -20.56
C GLY A 69 19.83 -7.60 -21.87
N LYS A 70 19.14 -8.72 -22.08
CA LYS A 70 19.21 -9.50 -23.33
C LYS A 70 17.94 -9.22 -24.15
N PRO A 71 18.06 -8.66 -25.37
CA PRO A 71 16.90 -8.48 -26.24
C PRO A 71 16.28 -9.84 -26.60
N PRO A 72 14.99 -10.09 -26.29
CA PRO A 72 14.29 -11.30 -26.65
C PRO A 72 13.90 -11.29 -28.14
N ALA A 73 13.50 -12.45 -28.66
CA ALA A 73 12.98 -12.53 -30.02
C ALA A 73 11.68 -11.72 -30.20
N GLY A 74 11.42 -11.24 -31.43
CA GLY A 74 10.15 -10.61 -31.82
C GLY A 74 10.07 -9.09 -31.68
N ILE A 75 11.20 -8.39 -31.49
CA ILE A 75 11.28 -6.92 -31.37
C ILE A 75 10.65 -6.21 -32.59
N ALA A 76 10.89 -6.75 -33.80
CA ALA A 76 10.41 -6.16 -35.05
C ALA A 76 8.88 -6.24 -35.26
N SER A 77 8.17 -7.17 -34.61
CA SER A 77 6.72 -7.34 -34.84
C SER A 77 5.90 -6.50 -33.86
N SER A 78 6.00 -6.80 -32.58
CA SER A 78 5.25 -6.16 -31.50
C SER A 78 6.04 -6.03 -30.21
N GLY A 79 7.31 -6.43 -30.24
CA GLY A 79 8.01 -7.17 -29.21
C GLY A 79 8.11 -6.53 -27.82
N PRO A 80 8.81 -7.23 -26.92
CA PRO A 80 9.13 -6.65 -25.64
C PRO A 80 10.06 -5.45 -25.85
N PHE A 81 9.78 -4.29 -25.25
CA PHE A 81 10.69 -3.13 -25.26
C PHE A 81 11.27 -2.87 -23.87
N PHE A 82 11.49 -3.95 -23.11
CA PHE A 82 11.88 -3.88 -21.70
C PHE A 82 12.88 -4.99 -21.40
N PHE A 83 14.17 -4.63 -21.34
CA PHE A 83 15.30 -5.55 -21.22
C PHE A 83 16.12 -5.16 -19.99
N MET A 84 15.71 -5.62 -18.81
CA MET A 84 16.38 -5.20 -17.57
C MET A 84 17.64 -5.99 -17.23
N GLY A 85 17.76 -7.24 -17.66
CA GLY A 85 18.84 -8.10 -17.15
C GLY A 85 18.66 -8.39 -15.67
N ASP A 86 19.74 -8.74 -14.97
CA ASP A 86 19.73 -9.11 -13.55
C ASP A 86 20.37 -8.00 -12.70
N TYR A 87 19.52 -7.28 -11.98
CA TYR A 87 19.91 -6.16 -11.13
C TYR A 87 20.77 -6.60 -9.94
N ASP A 88 20.35 -7.66 -9.23
CA ASP A 88 21.03 -8.10 -8.01
C ASP A 88 22.36 -8.77 -8.35
N GLN A 89 22.40 -9.58 -9.42
CA GLN A 89 23.64 -10.15 -9.94
C GLN A 89 24.61 -9.04 -10.34
N CYS A 90 24.15 -8.01 -11.05
CA CYS A 90 25.00 -6.91 -11.46
C CYS A 90 25.70 -6.27 -10.26
N LEU A 91 24.95 -5.92 -9.21
CA LEU A 91 25.50 -5.27 -8.01
C LEU A 91 26.39 -6.17 -7.15
N ALA A 92 26.24 -7.50 -7.28
CA ALA A 92 27.07 -8.48 -6.59
C ALA A 92 28.42 -8.73 -7.28
N VAL A 93 28.56 -8.39 -8.58
CA VAL A 93 29.80 -8.59 -9.34
C VAL A 93 30.90 -7.67 -8.82
N LYS A 94 32.11 -8.24 -8.69
CA LYS A 94 33.32 -7.56 -8.24
C LYS A 94 34.41 -7.73 -9.28
N ILE A 95 34.92 -6.62 -9.82
CA ILE A 95 35.92 -6.63 -10.89
C ILE A 95 37.32 -6.58 -10.27
N PRO A 96 38.27 -7.46 -10.64
CA PRO A 96 39.64 -7.35 -10.14
C PRO A 96 40.27 -6.01 -10.55
N SER A 97 40.75 -5.23 -9.57
CA SER A 97 41.31 -3.89 -9.83
C SER A 97 42.61 -3.96 -10.64
N LEU A 98 42.81 -3.00 -11.54
CA LEU A 98 44.04 -2.81 -12.31
C LEU A 98 45.17 -2.19 -11.47
N TYR A 99 44.80 -1.41 -10.47
CA TYR A 99 45.73 -0.61 -9.69
C TYR A 99 45.80 -1.17 -8.26
N PRO A 100 47.01 -1.43 -7.74
CA PRO A 100 47.15 -1.85 -6.36
C PRO A 100 46.66 -0.72 -5.45
N ASN A 101 46.01 -1.10 -4.35
CA ASN A 101 45.50 -0.11 -3.41
C ASN A 101 46.67 0.72 -2.85
N ASN A 102 46.56 2.04 -2.87
CA ASN A 102 47.67 2.95 -2.54
C ASN A 102 48.24 2.71 -1.11
N THR A 103 47.44 2.16 -0.22
CA THR A 103 47.79 1.90 1.19
C THR A 103 48.29 0.50 1.45
N THR A 104 47.68 -0.54 0.87
CA THR A 104 48.04 -1.95 1.15
C THR A 104 48.92 -2.60 0.08
N LYS A 105 49.08 -1.95 -1.08
CA LYS A 105 49.73 -2.49 -2.29
C LYS A 105 49.14 -3.82 -2.78
N GLU A 106 47.94 -4.16 -2.30
CA GLU A 106 47.22 -5.37 -2.66
C GLU A 106 46.24 -5.05 -3.79
N TYR A 107 46.05 -6.00 -4.72
CA TYR A 107 45.06 -5.89 -5.78
C TYR A 107 43.68 -6.10 -5.15
N GLY A 108 42.90 -5.01 -5.10
CA GLY A 108 41.53 -5.04 -4.59
C GLY A 108 40.52 -5.49 -5.64
N PHE A 109 39.25 -5.42 -5.26
CA PHE A 109 38.13 -5.53 -6.19
C PHE A 109 37.41 -4.19 -6.30
N GLU A 110 37.06 -3.82 -7.52
CA GLU A 110 36.25 -2.66 -7.83
C GLU A 110 34.77 -3.07 -7.96
N PRO A 111 33.87 -2.31 -7.34
CA PRO A 111 32.44 -2.56 -7.43
C PRO A 111 31.87 -2.18 -8.80
N THR A 112 30.75 -2.78 -9.13
CA THR A 112 29.94 -2.48 -10.31
C THR A 112 28.77 -1.56 -9.95
N GLN A 113 28.07 -1.09 -10.98
CA GLN A 113 26.83 -0.36 -10.90
C GLN A 113 25.87 -0.82 -11.99
N TYR A 114 24.59 -0.82 -11.67
CA TYR A 114 23.53 -1.12 -12.61
C TYR A 114 22.99 0.18 -13.19
N CYS A 115 22.96 0.31 -14.52
CA CYS A 115 22.46 1.49 -15.20
C CYS A 115 21.27 1.14 -16.09
N ARG A 116 20.14 1.81 -15.85
CA ARG A 116 18.93 1.77 -16.67
C ARG A 116 18.95 2.93 -17.67
N ALA A 117 18.90 2.59 -18.95
CA ALA A 117 18.70 3.52 -20.06
C ALA A 117 17.23 3.47 -20.52
N ASP A 118 16.53 4.59 -20.37
CA ASP A 118 15.19 4.81 -20.90
C ASP A 118 15.31 5.54 -22.25
N ILE A 119 15.19 4.79 -23.33
CA ILE A 119 15.39 5.21 -24.71
C ILE A 119 14.02 5.48 -25.35
N ARG A 120 13.81 6.69 -25.86
CA ARG A 120 12.62 7.01 -26.66
C ARG A 120 12.97 7.03 -28.13
N ALA A 121 12.87 5.87 -28.77
CA ALA A 121 13.15 5.74 -30.19
C ALA A 121 11.95 6.22 -31.03
N GLN A 122 12.20 6.90 -32.14
CA GLN A 122 11.12 7.30 -33.07
C GLN A 122 10.92 6.21 -34.11
N ASP A 123 9.69 5.75 -34.32
CA ASP A 123 9.31 4.84 -35.42
C ASP A 123 9.22 5.69 -36.70
N PRO A 124 10.17 5.55 -37.66
CA PRO A 124 10.20 6.37 -38.86
C PRO A 124 9.05 6.06 -39.84
N MET A 125 8.32 4.95 -39.66
CA MET A 125 7.17 4.61 -40.50
C MET A 125 5.82 5.08 -39.96
N LYS A 126 5.69 5.35 -38.66
CA LYS A 126 4.39 5.64 -38.02
C LYS A 126 4.35 6.93 -37.19
N ASP A 127 5.45 7.69 -37.13
CA ASP A 127 5.61 8.88 -36.29
C ASP A 127 5.18 8.63 -34.83
N ARG A 128 5.61 7.48 -34.30
CA ARG A 128 5.31 7.06 -32.92
C ARG A 128 6.60 6.91 -32.15
N THR A 129 6.62 7.32 -30.90
CA THR A 129 7.73 7.05 -30.00
C THR A 129 7.56 5.68 -29.36
N ILE A 130 8.58 4.84 -29.46
CA ILE A 130 8.66 3.53 -28.83
C ILE A 130 9.55 3.67 -27.59
N PRO A 131 8.99 3.56 -26.38
CA PRO A 131 9.80 3.55 -25.16
C PRO A 131 10.48 2.19 -25.04
N LEU A 132 11.81 2.20 -25.04
CA LEU A 132 12.66 1.05 -24.82
C LEU A 132 13.42 1.27 -23.52
N THR A 133 13.32 0.33 -22.59
CA THR A 133 14.13 0.35 -21.36
C THR A 133 15.17 -0.76 -21.41
N TYR A 134 16.44 -0.39 -21.21
CA TYR A 134 17.59 -1.30 -21.27
C TYR A 134 18.43 -1.20 -20.00
N GLY A 135 18.71 -2.34 -19.37
CA GLY A 135 19.57 -2.47 -18.19
C GLY A 135 20.98 -2.91 -18.58
N ILE A 136 21.99 -2.20 -18.09
CA ILE A 136 23.40 -2.49 -18.34
C ILE A 136 24.15 -2.56 -17.02
N CYS A 137 24.99 -3.57 -16.87
CA CYS A 137 25.92 -3.67 -15.76
C CYS A 137 27.29 -3.10 -16.13
N MET A 138 27.73 -2.05 -15.46
CA MET A 138 29.01 -1.38 -15.76
C MET A 138 29.92 -1.31 -14.53
N PRO A 139 31.24 -1.20 -14.72
CA PRO A 139 32.15 -0.77 -13.66
C PRO A 139 31.74 0.58 -13.06
N GLN A 140 32.00 0.81 -11.77
CA GLN A 140 31.74 2.11 -11.14
C GLN A 140 32.63 3.25 -11.66
N THR A 141 33.73 2.93 -12.34
CA THR A 141 34.62 3.88 -13.01
C THR A 141 33.96 4.58 -14.20
N CYS A 142 32.87 4.03 -14.74
CA CYS A 142 32.12 4.62 -15.84
C CYS A 142 31.14 5.69 -15.35
N HIS A 143 31.19 6.90 -15.93
CA HIS A 143 30.25 7.98 -15.61
C HIS A 143 29.11 8.08 -16.64
N ALA A 144 28.06 8.85 -16.33
CA ALA A 144 26.88 8.99 -17.20
C ALA A 144 27.22 9.50 -18.62
N GLN A 145 28.27 10.32 -18.76
CA GLN A 145 28.73 10.82 -20.06
C GLN A 145 29.35 9.72 -20.92
N ASP A 146 30.16 8.86 -20.29
CA ASP A 146 30.78 7.69 -20.91
C ASP A 146 29.71 6.73 -21.43
N LEU A 147 28.66 6.54 -20.64
CA LEU A 147 27.60 5.59 -20.97
C LEU A 147 26.71 6.05 -22.12
N ASN A 148 26.50 7.36 -22.30
CA ASN A 148 25.78 7.88 -23.47
C ASN A 148 26.55 7.61 -24.78
N ALA A 149 27.87 7.77 -24.78
CA ALA A 149 28.69 7.47 -25.95
C ALA A 149 28.69 5.97 -26.27
N PHE A 150 28.77 5.12 -25.24
CA PHE A 150 28.65 3.67 -25.39
C PHE A 150 27.28 3.25 -25.91
N LEU A 151 26.20 3.86 -25.41
CA LEU A 151 24.83 3.57 -25.82
C LEU A 151 24.55 4.03 -27.25
N ASP A 152 25.03 5.19 -27.66
CA ASP A 152 24.93 5.65 -29.06
C ASP A 152 25.59 4.62 -30.00
N PHE A 153 26.80 4.16 -29.65
CA PHE A 153 27.50 3.10 -30.40
C PHE A 153 26.73 1.77 -30.38
N TRP A 154 26.24 1.33 -29.22
CA TRP A 154 25.56 0.03 -29.10
C TRP A 154 24.20 0.05 -29.79
N VAL A 155 23.46 1.15 -29.70
CA VAL A 155 22.20 1.36 -30.42
C VAL A 155 22.46 1.37 -31.93
N ASP A 156 23.47 2.10 -32.39
CA ASP A 156 23.81 2.09 -33.82
C ASP A 156 24.27 0.67 -34.22
N GLU A 157 25.31 0.09 -33.62
CA GLU A 157 25.92 -1.15 -34.11
C GLU A 157 25.09 -2.43 -33.83
N ALA A 158 24.51 -2.57 -32.64
CA ALA A 158 23.76 -3.78 -32.25
C ALA A 158 22.31 -3.79 -32.76
N LEU A 159 21.71 -2.61 -33.02
CA LEU A 159 20.37 -2.51 -33.61
C LEU A 159 20.37 -2.18 -35.11
N ASN A 160 21.51 -1.84 -35.73
CA ASN A 160 21.64 -1.67 -37.19
C ASN A 160 21.23 -2.90 -38.04
N PRO A 161 21.35 -4.17 -37.60
CA PRO A 161 20.79 -5.30 -38.34
C PRO A 161 19.25 -5.29 -38.37
N VAL A 162 18.62 -4.53 -37.47
CA VAL A 162 17.18 -4.22 -37.41
C VAL A 162 16.94 -2.80 -37.99
N GLY A 163 17.97 -2.23 -38.62
CA GLY A 163 18.15 -0.83 -38.98
C GLY A 163 17.12 -0.29 -39.96
N ASN A 164 16.69 0.94 -39.67
CA ASN A 164 15.52 1.68 -40.15
C ASN A 164 14.23 1.56 -39.31
N LEU A 165 14.21 0.82 -38.20
CA LEU A 165 13.02 0.76 -37.32
C LEU A 165 13.00 1.81 -36.19
N PHE A 166 14.16 2.34 -35.81
CA PHE A 166 14.30 3.24 -34.67
C PHE A 166 15.19 4.43 -35.05
N GLY A 167 14.61 5.64 -35.12
CA GLY A 167 15.32 6.89 -35.34
C GLY A 167 15.97 7.43 -34.06
N LYS A 168 16.85 8.45 -34.21
CA LYS A 168 17.56 9.12 -33.12
C LYS A 168 16.60 9.46 -31.97
N GLY A 169 16.81 8.81 -30.83
CA GLY A 169 15.98 8.96 -29.64
C GLY A 169 16.63 9.85 -28.58
N THR A 170 15.82 10.24 -27.60
CA THR A 170 16.35 10.78 -26.33
C THR A 170 16.64 9.62 -25.39
N VAL A 171 17.83 9.62 -24.78
CA VAL A 171 18.26 8.62 -23.80
C VAL A 171 18.28 9.29 -22.43
N ASN A 172 17.49 8.76 -21.50
CA ASN A 172 17.57 9.15 -20.09
C ASN A 172 18.23 8.02 -19.30
N LEU A 173 19.31 8.34 -18.58
CA LEU A 173 20.13 7.34 -17.91
C LEU A 173 19.99 7.48 -16.38
N THR A 174 19.75 6.35 -15.72
CA THR A 174 19.70 6.27 -14.25
C THR A 174 20.58 5.11 -13.78
N CYS A 175 21.56 5.39 -12.91
CA CYS A 175 22.49 4.37 -12.41
C CYS A 175 22.33 4.18 -10.90
N PHE A 176 22.49 2.94 -10.47
CA PHE A 176 22.29 2.45 -9.10
C PHE A 176 23.57 1.74 -8.64
N LYS A 177 23.99 2.02 -7.41
CA LYS A 177 25.21 1.44 -6.83
C LYS A 177 24.87 0.55 -5.63
N ALA A 178 25.67 -0.49 -5.41
CA ALA A 178 25.49 -1.40 -4.28
C ALA A 178 25.69 -0.70 -2.92
N ASP A 179 26.66 0.22 -2.85
CA ASP A 179 27.00 0.97 -1.64
C ASP A 179 26.28 2.33 -1.55
N GLU A 180 25.19 2.53 -2.30
CA GLU A 180 24.42 3.77 -2.19
C GLU A 180 23.74 3.81 -0.83
N ILE A 181 24.37 4.50 0.12
CA ILE A 181 23.84 4.71 1.46
C ILE A 181 22.51 5.45 1.31
N ILE A 182 21.43 4.83 1.79
CA ILE A 182 20.12 5.48 1.87
C ILE A 182 20.28 6.78 2.66
N THR A 183 20.18 7.91 1.98
CA THR A 183 20.26 9.22 2.63
C THR A 183 18.94 9.50 3.33
N TRP A 184 18.99 9.67 4.64
CA TRP A 184 17.82 10.04 5.45
C TRP A 184 17.75 11.56 5.55
N ASP A 185 16.67 12.12 5.04
CA ASP A 185 16.39 13.54 5.13
C ASP A 185 15.74 13.87 6.47
N GLN A 186 15.76 15.15 6.84
CA GLN A 186 15.14 15.62 8.08
C GLN A 186 13.65 15.24 8.17
N SER A 187 12.93 15.27 7.04
CA SER A 187 11.51 14.88 6.96
C SER A 187 11.28 13.42 7.34
N ASP A 188 12.21 12.52 7.00
CA ASP A 188 12.06 11.10 7.25
C ASP A 188 12.28 10.78 8.72
N ILE A 189 13.29 11.41 9.32
CA ILE A 189 13.58 11.26 10.75
C ILE A 189 12.39 11.76 11.56
N ILE A 190 11.82 12.92 11.21
CA ILE A 190 10.62 13.46 11.85
C ILE A 190 9.45 12.48 11.72
N PHE A 191 9.23 11.92 10.53
CA PHE A 191 8.12 11.00 10.31
C PHE A 191 8.29 9.67 11.08
N ILE A 192 9.51 9.13 11.15
CA ILE A 192 9.82 7.95 11.97
C ILE A 192 9.57 8.24 13.45
N ILE A 193 9.97 9.41 13.95
CA ILE A 193 9.69 9.81 15.34
C ILE A 193 8.17 9.85 15.60
N ILE A 194 7.38 10.41 14.68
CA ILE A 194 5.91 10.42 14.77
C ILE A 194 5.35 8.99 14.84
N LEU A 195 5.84 8.07 13.99
CA LEU A 195 5.42 6.66 14.01
C LEU A 195 5.76 5.97 15.33
N ILE A 196 6.96 6.21 15.86
CA ILE A 196 7.40 5.67 17.17
C ILE A 196 6.51 6.21 18.29
N ILE A 197 6.19 7.50 18.29
CA ILE A 197 5.29 8.11 19.27
C ILE A 197 3.90 7.46 19.19
N LEU A 198 3.32 7.34 17.99
CA LEU A 198 2.02 6.70 17.80
C LEU A 198 2.02 5.24 18.26
N ALA A 199 3.05 4.47 17.89
CA ALA A 199 3.21 3.09 18.34
C ALA A 199 3.32 3.00 19.86
N SER A 200 4.06 3.91 20.50
CA SER A 200 4.19 3.96 21.97
C SER A 200 2.86 4.27 22.66
N ILE A 201 2.03 5.15 22.09
CA ILE A 201 0.69 5.48 22.60
C ILE A 201 -0.24 4.26 22.46
N VAL A 202 -0.20 3.56 21.33
CA VAL A 202 -0.99 2.34 21.10
C VAL A 202 -0.57 1.22 22.07
N CYS A 203 0.74 1.00 22.26
CA CYS A 203 1.26 0.01 23.20
C CYS A 203 0.85 0.35 24.65
N THR A 204 1.02 1.60 25.06
CA THR A 204 0.66 2.08 26.40
C THR A 204 -0.85 1.99 26.63
N GLY A 205 -1.65 2.41 25.65
CA GLY A 205 -3.11 2.34 25.68
C GLY A 205 -3.64 0.91 25.78
N THR A 206 -3.06 0.00 25.02
CA THR A 206 -3.40 -1.42 25.05
C THR A 206 -2.98 -2.05 26.39
N PHE A 207 -1.79 -1.73 26.90
CA PHE A 207 -1.32 -2.21 28.19
C PHE A 207 -2.21 -1.76 29.36
N ILE A 208 -2.55 -0.47 29.42
CA ILE A 208 -3.44 0.08 30.44
C ILE A 208 -4.83 -0.54 30.33
N ASP A 209 -5.38 -0.69 29.12
CA ASP A 209 -6.68 -1.33 28.92
C ASP A 209 -6.67 -2.79 29.38
N CYS A 210 -5.61 -3.56 29.10
CA CYS A 210 -5.46 -4.92 29.58
C CYS A 210 -5.43 -5.01 31.12
N ILE A 211 -4.70 -4.10 31.79
CA ILE A 211 -4.68 -4.02 33.26
C ILE A 211 -6.07 -3.71 33.81
N LEU A 212 -6.73 -2.69 33.26
CA LEU A 212 -8.07 -2.29 33.68
C LEU A 212 -9.09 -3.41 33.45
N HIS A 213 -8.96 -4.14 32.33
CA HIS A 213 -9.81 -5.28 32.03
C HIS A 213 -9.63 -6.42 33.03
N LYS A 214 -8.38 -6.82 33.35
CA LYS A 214 -8.11 -7.84 34.38
C LYS A 214 -8.67 -7.42 35.74
N LYS A 215 -8.49 -6.15 36.14
CA LYS A 215 -9.01 -5.61 37.41
C LYS A 215 -10.55 -5.53 37.45
N ARG A 216 -11.21 -5.40 36.29
CA ARG A 216 -12.67 -5.48 36.17
C ARG A 216 -13.13 -6.93 36.22
N SER A 217 -12.58 -7.81 35.39
CA SER A 217 -12.91 -9.24 35.37
C SER A 217 -12.74 -9.91 36.74
N GLY A 218 -11.66 -9.60 37.47
CA GLY A 218 -11.46 -10.11 38.84
C GLY A 218 -12.44 -9.57 39.89
N ARG A 219 -13.14 -8.45 39.62
CA ARG A 219 -14.22 -7.91 40.48
C ARG A 219 -15.60 -8.47 40.15
N TYR A 220 -15.76 -9.09 38.97
CA TYR A 220 -16.99 -9.72 38.50
C TYR A 220 -16.87 -11.25 38.41
N SER A 221 -15.98 -11.86 39.21
CA SER A 221 -16.13 -13.28 39.53
C SER A 221 -17.40 -13.41 40.36
N PHE A 222 -18.51 -13.76 39.70
CA PHE A 222 -19.72 -14.17 40.38
C PHE A 222 -19.35 -15.31 41.32
N ARG A 223 -19.44 -15.09 42.63
CA ARG A 223 -19.49 -16.19 43.59
C ARG A 223 -20.77 -16.93 43.25
N GLN A 224 -20.65 -18.13 42.71
CA GLN A 224 -21.76 -19.06 42.58
C GLN A 224 -22.31 -19.25 43.99
N VAL A 225 -23.40 -18.55 44.32
CA VAL A 225 -24.15 -18.84 45.53
C VAL A 225 -24.95 -20.08 45.19
N ALA A 226 -24.43 -21.21 45.65
CA ALA A 226 -25.14 -22.48 45.60
C ALA A 226 -26.45 -22.36 46.39
N GLY A 227 -27.53 -22.85 45.78
CA GLY A 227 -28.71 -23.38 46.45
C GLY A 227 -29.68 -22.35 47.05
N PHE A 228 -30.79 -22.12 46.35
CA PHE A 228 -32.08 -21.98 47.02
C PHE A 228 -32.94 -23.18 46.58
N GLU A 229 -32.96 -24.22 47.42
CA GLU A 229 -34.06 -25.18 47.44
C GLU A 229 -35.26 -24.52 48.13
N ASN A 230 -36.43 -24.73 47.53
CA ASN A 230 -37.79 -24.51 48.06
C ASN A 230 -38.22 -23.06 48.33
N CYS A 231 -39.02 -22.53 47.41
CA CYS A 231 -40.13 -21.62 47.73
C CYS A 231 -41.18 -21.66 46.61
N ASP A 232 -42.35 -22.18 46.94
CA ASP A 232 -43.52 -22.28 46.08
C ASP A 232 -44.30 -20.96 45.93
N SER A 233 -44.62 -20.62 44.68
CA SER A 233 -45.72 -19.78 44.20
C SER A 233 -45.74 -18.24 44.47
N ALA A 234 -45.40 -17.47 43.42
CA ALA A 234 -46.28 -16.54 42.68
C ALA A 234 -45.57 -15.25 42.19
N SER A 235 -45.51 -15.12 40.85
CA SER A 235 -45.43 -13.91 40.01
C SER A 235 -44.71 -12.67 40.55
N VAL A 236 -43.39 -12.62 40.31
CA VAL A 236 -42.66 -11.36 40.06
C VAL A 236 -41.64 -11.69 38.96
N SER A 237 -41.78 -11.10 37.77
CA SER A 237 -40.68 -11.11 36.80
C SER A 237 -39.56 -10.22 37.35
N THR A 238 -38.67 -10.83 38.11
CA THR A 238 -37.38 -10.24 38.46
C THR A 238 -36.45 -10.62 37.32
N TYR A 239 -35.90 -9.63 36.62
CA TYR A 239 -35.10 -9.82 35.41
C TYR A 239 -33.95 -10.82 35.63
N CYS A 240 -34.05 -11.98 34.98
CA CYS A 240 -32.90 -12.87 34.73
C CYS A 240 -32.52 -12.73 33.26
N TYR A 241 -31.31 -12.26 33.00
CA TYR A 241 -30.72 -12.27 31.67
C TYR A 241 -30.37 -13.72 31.32
N LEU A 242 -31.14 -14.31 30.41
CA LEU A 242 -30.83 -15.60 29.79
C LEU A 242 -30.12 -15.37 28.45
N PRO A 243 -29.12 -16.20 28.09
CA PRO A 243 -28.61 -16.28 26.73
C PRO A 243 -29.74 -16.69 25.77
N VAL A 244 -29.77 -16.08 24.58
CA VAL A 244 -30.86 -16.20 23.58
C VAL A 244 -31.11 -17.65 23.13
N GLU A 245 -30.12 -18.53 23.27
CA GLU A 245 -30.21 -19.93 22.82
C GLU A 245 -31.08 -20.83 23.71
N ASP A 246 -31.25 -20.49 24.99
CA ASP A 246 -32.07 -21.28 25.93
C ASP A 246 -33.53 -20.82 26.00
N PHE A 247 -33.83 -19.59 25.53
CA PHE A 247 -35.19 -19.03 25.51
C PHE A 247 -36.14 -19.79 24.58
N PHE A 248 -35.64 -20.33 23.47
CA PHE A 248 -36.47 -21.04 22.48
C PHE A 248 -36.77 -22.50 22.85
N LYS A 249 -36.07 -23.09 23.82
CA LYS A 249 -36.31 -24.48 24.26
C LYS A 249 -37.36 -24.62 25.37
N ALA A 250 -37.72 -23.52 26.04
CA ALA A 250 -38.53 -23.55 27.26
C ALA A 250 -40.03 -23.28 27.04
N ILE A 251 -40.50 -23.14 25.80
CA ILE A 251 -41.90 -22.86 25.49
C ILE A 251 -42.59 -24.15 25.04
N ASP A 252 -43.08 -24.94 26.00
CA ASP A 252 -44.17 -25.91 25.75
C ASP A 252 -45.27 -25.67 26.80
N TRP A 253 -46.48 -25.37 26.33
CA TRP A 253 -47.59 -24.82 27.11
C TRP A 253 -48.63 -25.90 27.42
N LYS A 254 -48.67 -26.44 28.65
CA LYS A 254 -49.87 -27.09 29.20
C LYS A 254 -50.00 -26.91 30.73
N ASP A 255 -51.02 -26.12 31.10
CA ASP A 255 -51.82 -26.09 32.34
C ASP A 255 -51.32 -25.35 33.62
N GLU A 256 -52.22 -24.49 34.15
CA GLU A 256 -52.08 -23.60 35.33
C GLU A 256 -52.38 -24.29 36.68
N PRO A 257 -51.86 -23.76 37.81
CA PRO A 257 -52.71 -23.64 39.00
C PRO A 257 -52.55 -22.35 39.85
N ARG A 258 -53.63 -22.03 40.59
CA ARG A 258 -53.89 -20.82 41.42
C ARG A 258 -53.52 -21.01 42.89
N ILE A 259 -52.92 -20.01 43.57
CA ILE A 259 -53.01 -19.82 45.06
C ILE A 259 -53.00 -18.31 45.47
N LYS A 260 -53.67 -17.99 46.59
CA LYS A 260 -53.97 -16.66 47.17
C LYS A 260 -52.89 -16.07 48.12
N ALA A 261 -52.56 -14.79 47.83
CA ALA A 261 -52.35 -13.58 48.66
C ALA A 261 -51.69 -13.60 50.06
N GLY A 262 -50.58 -12.84 50.16
CA GLY A 262 -50.07 -12.24 51.41
C GLY A 262 -49.05 -11.08 51.21
N LYS A 263 -49.57 -9.83 51.19
CA LYS A 263 -48.93 -8.51 51.40
C LYS A 263 -47.65 -8.11 50.61
N CYS A 264 -47.84 -7.46 49.45
CA CYS A 264 -46.85 -6.55 48.83
C CYS A 264 -47.48 -5.19 48.46
N LYS A 265 -46.74 -4.08 48.62
CA LYS A 265 -47.17 -2.73 48.21
C LYS A 265 -47.01 -2.54 46.70
N SER A 266 -48.11 -2.15 46.06
CA SER A 266 -48.26 -1.87 44.62
C SER A 266 -47.60 -0.54 44.21
N TYR A 267 -46.82 -0.51 43.13
CA TYR A 267 -46.48 0.71 42.40
C TYR A 267 -47.21 0.72 41.05
N LYS A 268 -48.09 1.71 40.84
CA LYS A 268 -48.87 1.90 39.60
C LYS A 268 -48.11 2.85 38.68
N GLY A 269 -47.53 2.33 37.60
CA GLY A 269 -46.98 3.09 36.49
C GLY A 269 -47.01 2.25 35.21
N ASN A 270 -47.46 2.84 34.10
CA ASN A 270 -47.63 2.14 32.83
C ASN A 270 -46.27 1.77 32.23
N PHE A 271 -46.02 0.48 32.01
CA PHE A 271 -44.74 -0.06 31.49
C PHE A 271 -44.37 0.51 30.10
N MET A 272 -45.36 0.87 29.29
CA MET A 272 -45.15 1.40 27.94
C MET A 272 -44.59 2.84 27.93
N SER A 273 -44.92 3.67 28.93
CA SER A 273 -44.46 5.07 29.00
C SER A 273 -43.01 5.20 29.48
N ILE A 274 -42.45 4.17 30.12
CA ILE A 274 -41.05 4.16 30.56
C ILE A 274 -40.10 3.83 29.39
N MET A 275 -40.57 3.10 28.37
CA MET A 275 -39.75 2.79 27.20
C MET A 275 -39.66 3.91 26.16
N GLU A 276 -40.65 4.81 26.07
CA GLU A 276 -40.59 5.93 25.12
C GLU A 276 -39.81 7.15 25.65
N GLU A 277 -39.61 7.26 26.96
CA GLU A 277 -39.05 8.48 27.57
C GLU A 277 -37.57 8.37 27.98
N GLU A 278 -36.97 7.17 28.03
CA GLU A 278 -35.52 7.03 28.22
C GLU A 278 -34.76 6.76 26.91
N LEU A 279 -34.05 7.82 26.49
CA LEU A 279 -32.72 7.81 25.87
C LEU A 279 -32.58 8.11 24.37
N SER A 280 -33.42 9.01 23.84
CA SER A 280 -32.91 9.98 22.85
C SER A 280 -32.14 11.09 23.58
N ILE A 281 -30.84 10.88 23.87
CA ILE A 281 -29.99 11.95 24.44
C ILE A 281 -29.64 12.92 23.29
N ALA A 282 -30.54 13.87 23.05
CA ALA A 282 -30.32 15.03 22.22
C ALA A 282 -29.32 15.97 22.93
N GLY A 283 -28.02 15.68 22.81
CA GLY A 283 -26.96 16.51 23.39
C GLY A 283 -25.60 15.84 23.65
N ALA A 284 -25.43 14.55 23.34
CA ALA A 284 -24.14 13.90 23.52
C ALA A 284 -23.10 14.41 22.49
N PRO A 285 -21.86 14.75 22.91
CA PRO A 285 -20.83 15.33 22.03
C PRO A 285 -20.31 14.36 20.96
N SER A 286 -20.72 13.09 20.98
CA SER A 286 -20.47 12.13 19.90
C SER A 286 -21.60 11.10 19.78
N MET A 287 -21.85 10.61 18.55
CA MET A 287 -22.82 9.54 18.29
C MET A 287 -22.44 8.21 18.95
N ALA A 288 -21.20 8.04 19.44
CA ALA A 288 -20.80 6.81 20.12
C ALA A 288 -21.43 6.66 21.53
N LEU A 289 -21.84 7.77 22.15
CA LEU A 289 -22.39 7.82 23.50
C LEU A 289 -23.89 7.53 23.59
N THR A 290 -24.62 7.57 22.47
CA THR A 290 -26.07 7.29 22.44
C THR A 290 -26.41 5.79 22.50
N TYR A 291 -25.42 4.89 22.57
CA TYR A 291 -25.61 3.43 22.40
C TYR A 291 -25.08 2.57 23.57
N LYS A 292 -24.80 3.16 24.74
CA LYS A 292 -24.44 2.43 25.96
C LYS A 292 -25.66 2.30 26.87
N GLY A 293 -25.92 1.09 27.38
CA GLY A 293 -26.98 0.84 28.36
C GLY A 293 -26.71 1.57 29.68
N GLY A 294 -27.75 1.90 30.44
CA GLY A 294 -27.67 2.72 31.66
C GLY A 294 -26.66 2.23 32.71
N HIS A 295 -26.45 0.91 32.80
CA HIS A 295 -25.43 0.29 33.67
C HIS A 295 -24.00 0.55 33.19
N ASP A 296 -23.74 0.43 31.88
CA ASP A 296 -22.45 0.79 31.26
C ASP A 296 -22.18 2.29 31.34
N LEU A 297 -23.22 3.11 31.25
CA LEU A 297 -23.12 4.57 31.47
C LEU A 297 -22.64 4.85 32.90
N LYS A 298 -23.26 4.20 33.91
CA LYS A 298 -22.93 4.36 35.34
C LYS A 298 -21.49 3.95 35.67
N GLU A 299 -20.98 2.89 35.05
CA GLU A 299 -19.57 2.45 35.15
C GLU A 299 -18.61 3.38 34.39
N THR A 300 -19.04 3.96 33.25
CA THR A 300 -18.26 4.97 32.50
C THR A 300 -18.12 6.27 33.30
N PHE A 301 -19.09 6.59 34.18
CA PHE A 301 -19.06 7.74 35.07
C PHE A 301 -18.24 7.56 36.35
N LYS A 302 -17.60 6.39 36.58
CA LYS A 302 -16.55 6.27 37.60
C LYS A 302 -15.30 6.97 37.07
N LYS A 303 -15.24 8.31 37.22
CA LYS A 303 -14.21 9.23 36.67
C LYS A 303 -12.84 8.54 36.52
N SER A 304 -12.57 8.03 35.33
CA SER A 304 -11.20 7.90 34.83
C SER A 304 -10.65 9.32 34.66
N SER A 305 -9.34 9.49 34.85
CA SER A 305 -8.73 10.74 34.44
C SER A 305 -8.92 10.91 32.93
N LEU A 306 -9.14 12.15 32.47
CA LEU A 306 -9.24 12.49 31.05
C LEU A 306 -8.10 11.84 30.24
N LEU A 307 -6.90 11.83 30.81
CA LEU A 307 -5.71 11.22 30.24
C LEU A 307 -5.87 9.70 30.03
N THR A 308 -6.48 8.98 30.97
CA THR A 308 -6.74 7.53 30.85
C THR A 308 -7.73 7.25 29.73
N ASP A 309 -8.76 8.10 29.56
CA ASP A 309 -9.73 7.93 28.48
C ASP A 309 -9.10 8.18 27.11
N ILE A 310 -8.28 9.22 26.98
CA ILE A 310 -7.54 9.53 25.75
C ILE A 310 -6.59 8.39 25.40
N ILE A 311 -5.74 7.95 26.35
CA ILE A 311 -4.75 6.91 26.09
C ILE A 311 -5.42 5.56 25.77
N THR A 312 -6.46 5.18 26.51
CA THR A 312 -7.16 3.91 26.24
C THR A 312 -8.04 3.96 24.98
N ALA A 313 -8.27 5.13 24.38
CA ALA A 313 -8.91 5.21 23.06
C ALA A 313 -8.04 4.61 21.94
N PHE A 314 -6.72 4.57 22.12
CA PHE A 314 -5.76 3.93 21.20
C PHE A 314 -5.53 2.44 21.49
N SER A 315 -6.27 1.85 22.44
CA SER A 315 -6.17 0.41 22.73
C SER A 315 -6.61 -0.41 21.52
N ILE A 316 -5.77 -1.36 21.10
CA ILE A 316 -6.06 -2.29 20.01
C ILE A 316 -7.31 -3.11 20.35
N ARG A 317 -7.41 -3.60 21.59
CA ARG A 317 -8.53 -4.45 22.02
C ARG A 317 -9.87 -3.73 21.93
N LYS A 318 -9.97 -2.54 22.54
CA LYS A 318 -11.17 -1.70 22.45
C LYS A 318 -11.50 -1.33 21.01
N SER A 319 -10.49 -1.06 20.19
CA SER A 319 -10.69 -0.73 18.77
C SER A 319 -11.26 -1.91 18.00
N ILE A 320 -10.72 -3.12 18.19
CA ILE A 320 -11.22 -4.36 17.57
C ILE A 320 -12.64 -4.67 18.06
N ASP A 321 -12.88 -4.63 19.38
CA ASP A 321 -14.21 -4.85 19.96
C ASP A 321 -15.23 -3.85 19.39
N HIS A 322 -14.81 -2.59 19.17
CA HIS A 322 -15.66 -1.57 18.57
C HIS A 322 -15.92 -1.82 17.07
N LEU A 323 -14.90 -2.25 16.31
CA LEU A 323 -15.01 -2.54 14.88
C LEU A 323 -15.86 -3.78 14.60
N LEU A 324 -15.75 -4.80 15.44
CA LEU A 324 -16.51 -6.06 15.31
C LEU A 324 -17.89 -6.00 15.96
N ARG A 325 -18.23 -4.90 16.66
CA ARG A 325 -19.52 -4.77 17.33
C ARG A 325 -20.66 -4.77 16.31
N GLU A 326 -21.60 -5.70 16.52
CA GLU A 326 -22.87 -5.66 15.80
C GLU A 326 -23.67 -4.41 16.19
N SER A 327 -24.09 -3.64 15.18
CA SER A 327 -24.99 -2.50 15.37
C SER A 327 -26.32 -2.79 14.72
N GLY A 328 -27.39 -2.81 15.51
CA GLY A 328 -28.76 -3.00 15.03
C GLY A 328 -29.29 -1.88 14.11
N THR A 329 -28.48 -0.85 13.85
CA THR A 329 -28.83 0.27 12.95
C THR A 329 -28.15 0.21 11.59
N GLN A 330 -27.28 -0.78 11.36
CA GLN A 330 -26.55 -0.93 10.10
C GLN A 330 -27.35 -1.77 9.10
N ILE A 331 -27.32 -1.36 7.84
CA ILE A 331 -27.88 -2.12 6.72
C ILE A 331 -26.90 -3.24 6.39
N LYS A 332 -27.18 -4.47 6.83
CA LYS A 332 -26.26 -5.61 6.73
C LYS A 332 -25.81 -5.89 5.29
N SER A 333 -26.68 -5.71 4.30
CA SER A 333 -26.35 -5.92 2.88
C SER A 333 -25.27 -4.97 2.35
N PHE A 334 -25.13 -3.77 2.90
CA PHE A 334 -24.07 -2.83 2.49
C PHE A 334 -22.67 -3.35 2.82
N HIS A 335 -22.52 -4.19 3.84
CA HIS A 335 -21.21 -4.80 4.13
C HIS A 335 -20.79 -5.77 3.03
N GLY A 336 -21.73 -6.57 2.51
CA GLY A 336 -21.47 -7.45 1.36
C GLY A 336 -21.09 -6.67 0.10
N ILE A 337 -21.83 -5.60 -0.21
CA ILE A 337 -21.52 -4.72 -1.36
C ILE A 337 -20.12 -4.12 -1.22
N LYS A 338 -19.75 -3.61 -0.04
CA LYS A 338 -18.40 -3.07 0.20
C LYS A 338 -17.30 -4.08 -0.07
N VAL A 339 -17.47 -5.32 0.38
CA VAL A 339 -16.47 -6.37 0.16
C VAL A 339 -16.32 -6.68 -1.33
N LEU A 340 -17.44 -6.89 -2.04
CA LEU A 340 -17.42 -7.17 -3.48
C LEU A 340 -16.82 -6.01 -4.28
N SER A 341 -17.20 -4.77 -3.99
CA SER A 341 -16.66 -3.58 -4.64
C SER A 341 -15.17 -3.41 -4.33
N ALA A 342 -14.73 -3.65 -3.07
CA ALA A 342 -13.32 -3.55 -2.70
C ALA A 342 -12.46 -4.60 -3.43
N VAL A 343 -12.92 -5.85 -3.52
CA VAL A 343 -12.23 -6.90 -4.27
C VAL A 343 -12.11 -6.53 -5.74
N TRP A 344 -13.17 -5.98 -6.34
CA TRP A 344 -13.12 -5.54 -7.74
C TRP A 344 -12.13 -4.39 -7.96
N VAL A 345 -12.07 -3.40 -7.06
CA VAL A 345 -11.06 -2.34 -7.09
C VAL A 345 -9.64 -2.89 -6.97
N ILE A 346 -9.40 -3.84 -6.07
CA ILE A 346 -8.08 -4.47 -5.87
C ILE A 346 -7.63 -5.19 -7.14
N ILE A 347 -8.51 -5.98 -7.76
CA ILE A 347 -8.22 -6.67 -9.01
C ILE A 347 -7.87 -5.65 -10.10
N GLY A 348 -8.69 -4.62 -10.27
CA GLY A 348 -8.45 -3.55 -11.23
C GLY A 348 -7.08 -2.88 -11.08
N HIS A 349 -6.72 -2.46 -9.86
CA HIS A 349 -5.42 -1.82 -9.59
C HIS A 349 -4.25 -2.77 -9.76
N SER A 350 -4.42 -4.06 -9.45
CA SER A 350 -3.38 -5.08 -9.63
C SER A 350 -3.00 -5.28 -11.10
N PHE A 351 -3.95 -5.06 -12.02
CA PHE A 351 -3.68 -5.10 -13.46
C PHE A 351 -3.34 -3.73 -14.05
N LEU A 352 -3.96 -2.64 -13.57
CA LEU A 352 -3.79 -1.31 -14.13
C LEU A 352 -2.42 -0.71 -13.82
N LEU A 353 -1.95 -0.81 -12.58
CA LEU A 353 -0.71 -0.17 -12.14
C LEU A 353 0.51 -0.75 -12.89
N PRO A 354 0.69 -2.08 -13.02
CA PRO A 354 1.86 -2.65 -13.70
C PRO A 354 1.91 -2.48 -15.23
N ILE A 355 0.89 -1.88 -15.87
CA ILE A 355 0.84 -1.76 -17.34
C ILE A 355 2.04 -1.03 -17.92
N GLY A 356 2.55 -0.03 -17.20
CA GLY A 356 3.76 0.70 -17.59
C GLY A 356 5.03 -0.16 -17.65
N PHE A 357 4.99 -1.38 -17.08
CA PHE A 357 6.11 -2.31 -17.03
C PHE A 357 5.90 -3.58 -17.85
N ILE A 358 4.86 -3.60 -18.70
CA ILE A 358 4.60 -4.74 -19.58
C ILE A 358 5.55 -4.67 -20.77
N GLY A 359 6.31 -5.75 -20.98
CA GLY A 359 7.26 -5.84 -22.08
C GLY A 359 6.60 -5.63 -23.44
N ASN A 360 5.49 -6.31 -23.73
CA ASN A 360 4.82 -6.28 -25.04
C ASN A 360 3.46 -5.56 -24.98
N PRO A 361 3.44 -4.21 -25.04
CA PRO A 361 2.20 -3.43 -24.93
C PRO A 361 1.27 -3.64 -26.13
N LYS A 362 1.81 -3.90 -27.33
CA LYS A 362 1.01 -4.12 -28.54
C LYS A 362 0.17 -5.41 -28.44
N LYS A 363 0.79 -6.52 -28.01
CA LYS A 363 0.09 -7.79 -27.78
C LYS A 363 -0.95 -7.67 -26.68
N LEU A 364 -0.62 -6.94 -25.61
CA LEU A 364 -1.58 -6.65 -24.55
C LEU A 364 -2.80 -5.91 -25.10
N ILE A 365 -2.63 -4.84 -25.88
CA ILE A 365 -3.75 -4.09 -26.45
C ILE A 365 -4.64 -4.98 -27.33
N THR A 366 -4.06 -5.87 -28.13
CA THR A 366 -4.86 -6.83 -28.91
C THR A 366 -5.62 -7.81 -28.00
N GLN A 367 -4.97 -8.36 -26.98
CA GLN A 367 -5.62 -9.27 -26.02
C GLN A 367 -6.73 -8.59 -25.22
N ILE A 368 -6.55 -7.32 -24.87
CA ILE A 368 -7.54 -6.50 -24.18
C ILE A 368 -8.79 -6.31 -25.06
N LYS A 369 -8.60 -6.10 -26.36
CA LYS A 369 -9.70 -5.90 -27.30
C LYS A 369 -10.49 -7.18 -27.55
N ASP A 370 -9.80 -8.32 -27.62
CA ASP A 370 -10.42 -9.60 -27.99
C ASP A 370 -11.09 -10.31 -26.81
N SER A 371 -10.76 -9.94 -25.57
CA SER A 371 -11.26 -10.60 -24.36
C SER A 371 -12.38 -9.80 -23.67
N TYR A 372 -13.52 -10.45 -23.41
CA TYR A 372 -14.60 -9.86 -22.63
C TYR A 372 -14.23 -9.64 -21.15
N TYR A 373 -13.34 -10.47 -20.59
CA TYR A 373 -12.87 -10.32 -19.19
C TYR A 373 -12.08 -9.02 -19.00
N SER A 374 -11.41 -8.55 -20.05
CA SER A 374 -10.67 -7.29 -20.01
C SER A 374 -11.62 -6.11 -19.73
N GLN A 375 -12.85 -6.12 -20.26
CA GLN A 375 -13.82 -5.07 -19.92
C GLN A 375 -14.12 -5.03 -18.43
N TRP A 376 -14.24 -6.17 -17.77
CA TRP A 376 -14.50 -6.23 -16.32
C TRP A 376 -13.31 -5.72 -15.50
N ILE A 377 -12.07 -6.06 -15.88
CA ILE A 377 -10.86 -5.64 -15.18
C ILE A 377 -10.60 -4.14 -15.36
N PHE A 378 -10.67 -3.66 -16.61
CA PHE A 378 -10.32 -2.28 -16.95
C PHE A 378 -11.40 -1.25 -16.58
N ASN A 379 -12.65 -1.67 -16.41
CA ASN A 379 -13.73 -0.81 -15.89
C ASN A 379 -13.92 -0.91 -14.37
N SER A 380 -12.89 -1.33 -13.62
CA SER A 380 -12.96 -1.44 -12.16
C SER A 380 -13.25 -0.12 -11.44
N SER A 381 -13.08 1.03 -12.10
CA SER A 381 -13.46 2.35 -11.55
C SER A 381 -14.95 2.44 -11.24
N LEU A 382 -15.80 1.71 -11.97
CA LEU A 382 -17.25 1.66 -11.71
C LEU A 382 -17.59 1.03 -10.36
N ALA A 383 -16.70 0.22 -9.79
CA ALA A 383 -16.86 -0.30 -8.43
C ALA A 383 -16.92 0.82 -7.39
N VAL A 384 -16.28 1.97 -7.68
CA VAL A 384 -16.25 3.14 -6.81
C VAL A 384 -17.65 3.77 -6.66
N ASP A 385 -18.49 3.71 -7.70
CA ASP A 385 -19.85 4.25 -7.67
C ASP A 385 -20.73 3.57 -6.61
N SER A 386 -20.46 2.30 -6.33
CA SER A 386 -21.13 1.58 -5.23
C SER A 386 -20.84 2.23 -3.88
N PHE A 387 -19.61 2.69 -3.65
CA PHE A 387 -19.25 3.39 -2.42
C PHE A 387 -19.91 4.78 -2.34
N PHE A 388 -19.97 5.52 -3.44
CA PHE A 388 -20.67 6.81 -3.47
C PHE A 388 -22.16 6.66 -3.22
N LEU A 389 -22.81 5.66 -3.84
CA LEU A 389 -24.22 5.35 -3.62
C LEU A 389 -24.49 5.00 -2.14
N MET A 390 -23.64 4.18 -1.53
CA MET A 390 -23.78 3.83 -0.11
C MET A 390 -23.59 5.05 0.81
N ALA A 391 -22.59 5.89 0.54
CA ALA A 391 -22.33 7.11 1.31
C ALA A 391 -23.53 8.08 1.23
N GLY A 392 -24.03 8.32 0.02
CA GLY A 392 -25.21 9.17 -0.22
C GLY A 392 -26.49 8.61 0.42
N ALA A 393 -26.73 7.30 0.31
CA ALA A 393 -27.90 6.64 0.90
C ALA A 393 -27.92 6.77 2.43
N VAL A 394 -26.78 6.53 3.09
CA VAL A 394 -26.66 6.67 4.56
C VAL A 394 -26.81 8.13 4.98
N LEU A 395 -26.21 9.07 4.24
CA LEU A 395 -26.36 10.50 4.50
C LEU A 395 -27.82 10.94 4.38
N ALA A 396 -28.48 10.61 3.27
CA ALA A 396 -29.89 10.94 3.03
C ALA A 396 -30.82 10.35 4.09
N PHE A 397 -30.61 9.08 4.47
CA PHE A 397 -31.38 8.43 5.53
C PHE A 397 -31.19 9.11 6.89
N SER A 398 -29.93 9.42 7.24
CA SER A 398 -29.61 10.10 8.50
C SER A 398 -30.17 11.52 8.56
N PHE A 399 -30.12 12.24 7.44
CA PHE A 399 -30.68 13.58 7.30
C PHE A 399 -32.20 13.56 7.39
N ARG A 400 -32.87 12.63 6.68
CA ARG A 400 -34.33 12.46 6.72
C ARG A 400 -34.83 12.22 8.14
N ARG A 401 -34.18 11.35 8.92
CA ARG A 401 -34.55 11.09 10.33
C ARG A 401 -34.45 12.36 11.18
N ARG A 402 -33.39 13.15 10.99
CA ARG A 402 -33.20 14.42 11.70
C ARG A 402 -34.22 15.47 11.26
N LEU A 403 -34.54 15.54 9.97
CA LEU A 403 -35.53 16.46 9.42
C LEU A 403 -36.92 16.17 9.98
N ILE A 404 -37.37 14.91 9.96
CA ILE A 404 -38.67 14.51 10.55
C ILE A 404 -38.75 14.91 12.03
N SER A 405 -37.66 14.69 12.78
CA SER A 405 -37.59 15.08 14.19
C SER A 405 -37.59 16.60 14.40
N ALA A 406 -37.08 17.36 13.44
CA ALA A 406 -37.00 18.82 13.47
C ALA A 406 -38.30 19.49 13.01
N LEU A 407 -39.08 18.87 12.12
CA LEU A 407 -40.39 19.39 11.67
C LEU A 407 -41.41 19.52 12.81
N ARG A 408 -41.20 18.80 13.92
CA ARG A 408 -42.03 18.90 15.13
C ARG A 408 -41.81 20.21 15.92
N ASP A 409 -40.72 20.94 15.69
CA ASP A 409 -40.37 22.17 16.41
C ASP A 409 -39.59 23.14 15.52
N LYS A 410 -40.17 24.33 15.23
CA LYS A 410 -39.53 25.40 14.43
C LYS A 410 -38.12 25.77 14.93
N THR A 411 -37.87 25.69 16.23
CA THR A 411 -36.56 25.98 16.84
C THR A 411 -35.52 24.93 16.49
N ARG A 412 -35.93 23.66 16.40
CA ARG A 412 -35.06 22.56 15.95
C ARG A 412 -34.82 22.62 14.45
N LEU A 413 -35.82 23.04 13.68
CA LEU A 413 -35.70 23.25 12.24
C LEU A 413 -34.68 24.35 11.92
N ASN A 414 -34.78 25.50 12.58
CA ASN A 414 -33.81 26.60 12.43
C ASN A 414 -32.39 26.17 12.85
N ARG A 415 -32.26 25.33 13.89
CA ARG A 415 -30.97 24.74 14.28
C ARG A 415 -30.45 23.68 13.32
N LEU A 416 -31.31 23.00 12.58
CA LEU A 416 -30.91 21.99 11.58
C LEU A 416 -30.26 22.67 10.37
N PHE A 417 -30.89 23.74 9.88
CA PHE A 417 -30.41 24.52 8.73
C PHE A 417 -29.45 25.66 9.11
N GLY A 418 -29.26 25.93 10.40
CA GLY A 418 -28.37 26.98 10.88
C GLY A 418 -26.90 26.72 10.51
N MET A 419 -26.19 27.78 10.09
CA MET A 419 -24.80 27.68 9.63
C MET A 419 -23.85 27.03 10.66
N THR A 420 -24.04 27.29 11.95
CA THR A 420 -23.21 26.70 13.01
C THR A 420 -23.19 25.18 12.97
N ARG A 421 -24.32 24.54 12.63
CA ARG A 421 -24.40 23.08 12.58
C ARG A 421 -23.66 22.52 11.36
N TRP A 422 -23.80 23.16 10.21
CA TRP A 422 -23.07 22.79 8.99
C TRP A 422 -21.56 22.93 9.19
N ILE A 423 -21.10 23.99 9.86
CA ILE A 423 -19.70 24.18 10.25
C ILE A 423 -19.22 23.01 11.13
N ILE A 424 -20.00 22.62 12.16
CA ILE A 424 -19.65 21.50 13.03
C ILE A 424 -19.57 20.18 12.25
N VAL A 425 -20.52 19.92 11.34
CA VAL A 425 -20.54 18.71 10.52
C VAL A 425 -19.34 18.65 9.57
N PHE A 426 -19.01 19.77 8.94
CA PHE A 426 -17.84 19.92 8.07
C PHE A 426 -16.54 19.63 8.82
N PHE A 427 -16.29 20.33 9.94
CA PHE A 427 -15.09 20.13 10.74
C PHE A 427 -15.02 18.73 11.35
N HIS A 428 -16.13 18.17 11.83
CA HIS A 428 -16.16 16.80 12.35
C HIS A 428 -15.73 15.78 11.29
N ARG A 429 -16.13 15.96 10.02
CA ARG A 429 -15.71 15.07 8.94
C ARG A 429 -14.23 15.28 8.59
N ILE A 430 -13.76 16.52 8.56
CA ILE A 430 -12.36 16.86 8.37
C ILE A 430 -11.47 16.19 9.43
N PHE A 431 -11.79 16.37 10.72
CA PHE A 431 -11.02 15.76 11.81
C PHE A 431 -11.08 14.23 11.81
N ARG A 432 -12.09 13.63 11.18
CA ARG A 432 -12.19 12.19 10.99
C ARG A 432 -11.28 11.68 9.86
N LEU A 433 -11.17 12.40 8.75
CA LEU A 433 -10.47 11.94 7.53
C LEU A 433 -9.00 12.37 7.50
N ILE A 434 -8.70 13.63 7.85
CA ILE A 434 -7.36 14.21 7.72
C ILE A 434 -6.28 13.42 8.47
N PRO A 435 -6.46 12.93 9.71
CA PRO A 435 -5.36 12.27 10.43
C PRO A 435 -4.82 11.05 9.69
N ALA A 436 -5.70 10.16 9.23
CA ALA A 436 -5.29 8.99 8.47
C ALA A 436 -4.70 9.40 7.11
N TYR A 437 -5.28 10.41 6.48
CA TYR A 437 -4.85 10.88 5.17
C TYR A 437 -3.45 11.51 5.18
N VAL A 438 -3.14 12.34 6.19
CA VAL A 438 -1.81 12.93 6.40
C VAL A 438 -0.77 11.86 6.72
N MET A 439 -1.12 10.84 7.50
CA MET A 439 -0.21 9.73 7.79
C MET A 439 0.17 8.95 6.53
N VAL A 440 -0.80 8.67 5.65
CA VAL A 440 -0.53 7.98 4.38
C VAL A 440 0.26 8.87 3.42
N LEU A 441 -0.08 10.16 3.31
CA LEU A 441 0.68 11.12 2.52
C LEU A 441 2.14 11.22 2.99
N GLY A 442 2.36 11.43 4.28
CA GLY A 442 3.69 11.51 4.87
C GLY A 442 4.49 10.23 4.70
N GLY A 443 3.87 9.07 4.89
CA GLY A 443 4.52 7.78 4.71
C GLY A 443 4.90 7.50 3.25
N THR A 444 4.04 7.90 2.31
CA THR A 444 4.31 7.76 0.88
C THR A 444 5.41 8.71 0.42
N SER A 445 5.45 9.94 0.93
CA SER A 445 6.47 10.92 0.54
C SER A 445 7.85 10.67 1.16
N THR A 446 7.93 10.02 2.33
CA THR A 446 9.19 9.85 3.08
C THR A 446 9.72 8.41 3.02
N ILE A 447 9.00 7.47 3.62
CA ILE A 447 9.46 6.10 3.86
C ILE A 447 9.26 5.22 2.62
N PHE A 448 8.15 5.38 1.90
CA PHE A 448 7.76 4.43 0.86
C PHE A 448 8.83 4.30 -0.23
N ASN A 449 9.43 5.39 -0.70
CA ASN A 449 10.47 5.28 -1.72
C ASN A 449 11.76 4.60 -1.24
N LYS A 450 11.97 4.49 0.08
CA LYS A 450 13.20 3.97 0.70
C LYS A 450 13.11 2.52 1.19
N ILE A 451 11.90 1.94 1.25
CA ILE A 451 11.69 0.54 1.66
C ILE A 451 12.00 -0.48 0.56
N GLY A 452 12.10 -0.03 -0.69
CA GLY A 452 12.39 -0.88 -1.84
C GLY A 452 13.69 -0.50 -2.54
N ASN A 453 14.24 -1.46 -3.25
CA ASN A 453 15.38 -1.32 -4.16
C ASN A 453 15.07 -2.10 -5.44
N GLY A 454 15.61 -1.64 -6.56
CA GLY A 454 15.44 -2.33 -7.84
C GLY A 454 15.48 -1.39 -9.04
N PRO A 455 15.57 -1.95 -10.26
CA PRO A 455 15.75 -1.18 -11.48
C PRO A 455 14.52 -0.36 -11.84
N LEU A 456 13.34 -0.78 -11.38
CA LEU A 456 12.08 -0.04 -11.49
C LEU A 456 11.78 0.81 -10.26
N TRP A 457 12.50 0.59 -9.16
CA TRP A 457 12.30 1.27 -7.90
C TRP A 457 13.29 2.43 -7.76
N ASN A 458 13.01 3.52 -8.47
CA ASN A 458 13.84 4.72 -8.37
C ASN A 458 13.52 5.45 -7.07
N GLN A 459 14.49 5.53 -6.15
CA GLN A 459 14.32 6.22 -4.87
C GLN A 459 14.10 7.73 -5.03
N LYS A 460 14.59 8.34 -6.12
CA LYS A 460 14.48 9.79 -6.40
C LYS A 460 13.21 10.16 -7.15
N ASP A 461 12.80 9.36 -8.14
CA ASP A 461 11.59 9.61 -8.93
C ASP A 461 10.35 8.85 -8.41
N GLY A 462 10.52 8.01 -7.40
CA GLY A 462 9.46 7.18 -6.84
C GLY A 462 8.98 6.08 -7.79
N VAL A 463 7.97 5.35 -7.34
CA VAL A 463 7.26 4.30 -8.07
C VAL A 463 5.78 4.60 -8.03
N PHE A 464 5.11 4.54 -9.19
CA PHE A 464 3.65 4.64 -9.31
C PHE A 464 3.01 5.71 -8.42
N GLY A 465 3.25 6.98 -8.75
CA GLY A 465 2.64 8.08 -8.05
C GLY A 465 3.06 8.24 -6.59
N SER A 466 4.18 7.65 -6.17
CA SER A 466 4.84 8.02 -4.91
C SER A 466 5.77 9.24 -5.05
N LYS A 467 5.83 9.84 -6.24
CA LYS A 467 6.52 11.11 -6.48
C LYS A 467 5.69 12.26 -5.93
N CYS A 468 6.03 12.66 -4.71
CA CYS A 468 5.32 13.71 -4.00
C CYS A 468 6.19 14.95 -3.87
N GLU A 469 5.90 15.98 -4.67
CA GLU A 469 6.58 17.26 -4.56
C GLU A 469 6.05 18.08 -3.38
N THR A 470 6.95 18.80 -2.71
CA THR A 470 6.62 19.68 -1.56
C THR A 470 5.73 20.87 -1.93
N LYS A 471 5.48 21.11 -3.22
CA LYS A 471 4.56 22.15 -3.69
C LYS A 471 3.11 21.69 -3.77
N ASP A 472 2.84 20.37 -3.70
CA ASP A 472 1.53 19.78 -4.01
C ASP A 472 0.73 19.29 -2.79
N TRP A 473 1.34 19.22 -1.59
CA TRP A 473 0.69 18.69 -0.38
C TRP A 473 -0.62 19.41 0.00
N TRP A 474 -0.70 20.73 -0.21
CA TRP A 474 -1.87 21.52 0.16
C TRP A 474 -3.10 21.14 -0.68
N LYS A 475 -2.90 20.68 -1.93
CA LYS A 475 -3.97 20.21 -2.81
C LYS A 475 -4.64 18.96 -2.23
N HIS A 476 -3.84 18.08 -1.63
CA HIS A 476 -4.34 16.91 -0.91
C HIS A 476 -5.18 17.36 0.29
N LEU A 477 -4.70 18.27 1.14
CA LEU A 477 -5.43 18.71 2.33
C LEU A 477 -6.75 19.44 2.03
N LEU A 478 -6.82 20.16 0.91
CA LEU A 478 -8.04 20.84 0.48
C LEU A 478 -9.02 19.91 -0.27
N PHE A 479 -8.68 18.65 -0.50
CA PHE A 479 -9.51 17.70 -1.25
C PHE A 479 -9.84 18.19 -2.68
N ILE A 480 -8.86 18.77 -3.39
CA ILE A 480 -9.04 19.34 -4.75
C ILE A 480 -8.14 18.71 -5.83
N ILE A 481 -7.51 17.58 -5.52
CA ILE A 481 -6.59 16.90 -6.45
C ILE A 481 -7.28 16.37 -7.72
N ASN A 482 -8.60 16.26 -7.72
CA ASN A 482 -9.39 15.94 -8.91
C ASN A 482 -9.46 17.11 -9.91
N TYR A 483 -9.39 18.36 -9.45
CA TYR A 483 -9.36 19.55 -10.30
C TYR A 483 -7.93 19.92 -10.70
N PHE A 484 -6.99 19.76 -9.77
CA PHE A 484 -5.57 20.06 -9.98
C PHE A 484 -4.77 18.76 -9.83
N PRO A 485 -4.70 17.94 -10.90
CA PRO A 485 -4.05 16.64 -10.83
C PRO A 485 -2.56 16.77 -10.48
N THR A 486 -2.09 15.82 -9.69
CA THR A 486 -0.71 15.69 -9.23
C THR A 486 -0.24 14.26 -9.51
N GLU A 487 1.08 14.09 -9.64
CA GLU A 487 1.65 12.74 -9.72
C GLU A 487 1.61 12.03 -8.34
N CYS A 488 1.51 12.79 -7.25
CA CYS A 488 1.44 12.25 -5.89
C CYS A 488 0.09 11.57 -5.61
N MET A 489 0.13 10.27 -5.29
CA MET A 489 -0.96 9.39 -4.93
C MET A 489 -2.25 9.61 -5.74
N PRO A 490 -2.23 9.30 -7.05
CA PRO A 490 -3.35 9.60 -7.93
C PRO A 490 -4.66 8.97 -7.47
N TRP A 491 -4.62 7.76 -6.88
CA TRP A 491 -5.80 7.06 -6.34
C TRP A 491 -6.55 7.81 -5.23
N MET A 492 -5.97 8.86 -4.65
CA MET A 492 -6.64 9.67 -3.63
C MET A 492 -7.76 10.55 -4.18
N TRP A 493 -7.94 10.61 -5.50
CA TRP A 493 -9.07 11.30 -6.15
C TRP A 493 -10.42 10.89 -5.56
N TYR A 494 -10.57 9.62 -5.18
CA TYR A 494 -11.77 9.08 -4.56
C TYR A 494 -12.17 9.82 -3.28
N ILE A 495 -11.20 10.05 -2.38
CA ILE A 495 -11.46 10.73 -1.10
C ILE A 495 -11.84 12.20 -1.35
N SER A 496 -11.26 12.81 -2.37
CA SER A 496 -11.59 14.18 -2.74
C SER A 496 -13.03 14.31 -3.24
N LEU A 497 -13.47 13.39 -4.09
CA LEU A 497 -14.87 13.32 -4.53
C LEU A 497 -15.82 12.97 -3.39
N ASP A 498 -15.47 12.03 -2.51
CA ASP A 498 -16.28 11.70 -1.33
C ASP A 498 -16.44 12.92 -0.39
N MET A 499 -15.41 13.78 -0.30
CA MET A 499 -15.51 15.05 0.41
C MET A 499 -16.47 16.02 -0.29
N GLN A 500 -16.31 16.19 -1.59
CA GLN A 500 -17.09 17.13 -2.40
C GLN A 500 -18.57 16.75 -2.52
N PHE A 501 -18.90 15.48 -2.73
CA PHE A 501 -20.30 15.02 -2.85
C PHE A 501 -21.09 15.04 -1.53
N TYR A 502 -20.38 15.08 -0.40
CA TYR A 502 -21.01 15.17 0.91
C TYR A 502 -21.37 16.60 1.32
N LEU A 503 -20.57 17.56 0.86
CA LEU A 503 -20.84 18.98 1.02
C LEU A 503 -21.97 19.39 0.10
#